data_AF-A0A6B9ZF60-F1
#
_entry.id   AF-A0A6B9ZF60-F1
#
_cell.length_a   1.000
_cell.length_b   1.000
_cell.length_c   1.000
_cell.angle_alpha   90.00
_cell.angle_beta   90.00
_cell.angle_gamma   90.00
#
_symmetry.space_group_name_H-M   'P 1'
#
loop_
_entity.id
_entity.type
_entity.pdbx_description
1 polymer ?
#
loop_
_entity_poly.entity_id
_entity_poly.type
_entity_poly.pdbx_seq_one_letter_code
_entity_poly.pdbx_strand_id
1 'polypeptide(L)'
;MKGPIAAVLCLSLLFSAITASAQFVKSKDVEKMKKRTRIIVVKEKPDKKILKQLARTSPEMANAYKQAIKQLNQDFPESVRQFWTVNSNATIEVRTEKEIEKIRKKGDRTSIVMDCQSLHVKPGAKSRYSKRTRTYTAPLSWQKDPKDLSIPVINMTFIENDPQNPFYIQNMSDNFPDYIDFAVGLRLATFVFNEPEEHKSSAALQRDIKHNAVLLKGKTLVLCKEWLDETFQASVAKGDYPYPIRYVTLEELEQLIRKDIYDSTVVAYVPAGVFSTFDKNAPSMEVHVPVVFDPVNGMPLCHSDISDEMFQAWGFSLIPKMGKTVVGFKKIRNEDIRNFAKSITEGEEQEMSRMGGD
;
A
#
# COMPACT_ATOMS: atom_id res chain seq x y z
N MET A 1 -0.86 46.55 -28.50
CA MET A 1 -2.03 45.67 -28.31
C MET A 1 -1.51 44.28 -27.91
N LYS A 2 -1.63 43.93 -26.64
CA LYS A 2 -1.16 42.65 -26.06
C LYS A 2 -2.38 41.77 -25.79
N GLY A 3 -2.53 40.73 -26.61
CA GLY A 3 -3.53 39.66 -26.59
C GLY A 3 -3.32 38.86 -27.89
N PRO A 4 -3.64 37.55 -28.01
CA PRO A 4 -4.24 36.59 -27.09
C PRO A 4 -3.29 35.41 -26.74
N ILE A 5 -1.97 35.60 -26.88
CA ILE A 5 -0.98 34.51 -26.74
C ILE A 5 -0.86 34.03 -25.27
N ALA A 6 -1.06 34.92 -24.30
CA ALA A 6 -1.02 34.58 -22.88
C ALA A 6 -2.22 33.69 -22.44
N ALA A 7 -3.38 33.82 -23.10
CA ALA A 7 -4.56 33.01 -22.81
C ALA A 7 -4.42 31.57 -23.34
N VAL A 8 -3.76 31.37 -24.49
CA VAL A 8 -3.52 30.04 -25.07
C VAL A 8 -2.41 29.29 -24.31
N LEU A 9 -1.40 29.99 -23.79
CA LEU A 9 -0.36 29.36 -22.94
C LEU A 9 -0.85 29.04 -21.52
N CYS A 10 -1.82 29.78 -20.97
CA CYS A 10 -2.44 29.41 -19.69
C CYS A 10 -3.42 28.23 -19.84
N LEU A 11 -4.06 28.07 -21.00
CA LEU A 11 -4.97 26.95 -21.26
C LEU A 11 -4.23 25.62 -21.49
N SER A 12 -2.97 25.64 -21.94
CA SER A 12 -2.16 24.43 -22.15
C SER A 12 -1.49 23.90 -20.87
N LEU A 13 -1.38 24.71 -19.81
CA LEU A 13 -0.93 24.30 -18.48
C LEU A 13 -2.04 23.63 -17.64
N LEU A 14 -3.30 23.74 -18.07
CA LEU A 14 -4.46 23.12 -17.41
C LEU A 14 -4.71 21.66 -17.82
N PHE A 15 -3.95 21.12 -18.79
CA PHE A 15 -4.15 19.75 -19.31
C PHE A 15 -3.16 18.69 -18.79
N SER A 16 -2.36 19.00 -17.76
CA SER A 16 -1.46 18.01 -17.12
C SER A 16 -1.99 17.35 -15.85
N ALA A 17 -3.29 17.46 -15.55
CA ALA A 17 -3.91 16.67 -14.50
C ALA A 17 -4.25 15.25 -14.98
N ILE A 18 -3.23 14.42 -15.21
CA ILE A 18 -3.40 12.96 -15.08
C ILE A 18 -2.98 12.61 -13.65
N THR A 19 -3.82 13.00 -12.69
CA THR A 19 -3.72 12.51 -11.32
C THR A 19 -4.49 11.20 -11.25
N ALA A 20 -3.89 10.15 -11.81
CA ALA A 20 -4.21 8.79 -11.39
C ALA A 20 -3.43 8.54 -10.09
N SER A 21 -3.86 9.18 -9.01
CA SER A 21 -3.48 8.75 -7.67
C SER A 21 -4.15 7.39 -7.45
N ALA A 22 -3.35 6.35 -7.26
CA ALA A 22 -3.67 4.94 -7.05
C ALA A 22 -4.61 4.64 -5.86
N GLN A 23 -5.15 5.66 -5.19
CA GLN A 23 -6.26 5.54 -4.23
C GLN A 23 -7.62 5.93 -4.82
N PHE A 24 -7.68 6.59 -5.98
CA PHE A 24 -8.93 6.91 -6.67
C PHE A 24 -9.23 5.83 -7.69
N VAL A 25 -9.89 4.78 -7.22
CA VAL A 25 -10.49 3.81 -8.13
C VAL A 25 -11.67 4.50 -8.80
N LYS A 26 -11.67 4.51 -10.14
CA LYS A 26 -12.78 5.06 -10.92
C LYS A 26 -14.04 4.26 -10.64
N SER A 27 -15.21 4.87 -10.44
CA SER A 27 -16.43 4.12 -10.09
C SER A 27 -16.79 3.09 -11.15
N LYS A 28 -16.52 3.40 -12.43
CA LYS A 28 -16.69 2.43 -13.52
C LYS A 28 -15.86 1.16 -13.35
N ASP A 29 -14.65 1.28 -12.81
CA ASP A 29 -13.75 0.15 -12.58
C ASP A 29 -14.22 -0.61 -11.33
N VAL A 30 -14.73 0.08 -10.31
CA VAL A 30 -15.38 -0.53 -9.13
C VAL A 30 -16.58 -1.37 -9.55
N GLU A 31 -17.52 -0.79 -10.32
CA GLU A 31 -18.70 -1.50 -10.80
C GLU A 31 -18.33 -2.71 -11.66
N LYS A 32 -17.36 -2.53 -12.56
CA LYS A 32 -16.86 -3.60 -13.43
C LYS A 32 -16.23 -4.72 -12.61
N MET A 33 -15.50 -4.40 -11.55
CA MET A 33 -14.85 -5.34 -10.64
C MET A 33 -15.87 -6.10 -9.77
N LYS A 34 -16.87 -5.43 -9.21
CA LYS A 34 -17.97 -6.06 -8.45
C LYS A 34 -18.76 -7.10 -9.27
N LYS A 35 -18.82 -6.93 -10.60
CA LYS A 35 -19.48 -7.86 -11.54
C LYS A 35 -18.63 -9.09 -11.90
N ARG A 36 -17.37 -9.17 -11.48
CA ARG A 36 -16.47 -10.29 -11.81
C ARG A 36 -16.75 -11.48 -10.93
N THR A 37 -16.79 -12.66 -11.53
CA THR A 37 -17.12 -13.93 -10.86
C THR A 37 -15.89 -14.78 -10.56
N ARG A 38 -14.70 -14.36 -11.03
CA ARG A 38 -13.45 -15.09 -10.78
C ARG A 38 -12.31 -14.16 -10.38
N ILE A 39 -11.58 -14.54 -9.33
CA ILE A 39 -10.29 -13.95 -8.96
C ILE A 39 -9.21 -14.97 -9.28
N ILE A 40 -8.20 -14.56 -10.03
CA ILE A 40 -7.03 -15.36 -10.34
C ILE A 40 -5.83 -14.78 -9.60
N VAL A 41 -5.30 -15.53 -8.64
CA VAL A 41 -4.06 -15.19 -7.94
C VAL A 41 -2.89 -15.78 -8.73
N VAL A 42 -1.92 -14.93 -9.07
CA VAL A 42 -0.74 -15.34 -9.84
C VAL A 42 0.17 -16.22 -8.98
N LYS A 43 0.48 -17.42 -9.48
CA LYS A 43 1.48 -18.32 -8.93
C LYS A 43 2.85 -18.00 -9.48
N GLU A 44 3.72 -17.48 -8.63
CA GLU A 44 5.07 -17.09 -8.96
C GLU A 44 6.00 -18.32 -9.07
N LYS A 45 7.01 -18.23 -9.93
CA LYS A 45 8.05 -19.26 -10.06
C LYS A 45 9.43 -18.62 -9.88
N PRO A 46 10.39 -19.30 -9.20
CA PRO A 46 11.74 -18.78 -9.09
C PRO A 46 12.37 -18.51 -10.45
N ASP A 47 12.84 -17.28 -10.67
CA ASP A 47 13.51 -16.90 -11.89
C ASP A 47 14.91 -17.51 -11.92
N LYS A 48 15.21 -18.25 -12.99
CA LYS A 48 16.49 -18.96 -13.15
C LYS A 48 17.68 -17.99 -13.21
N LYS A 49 17.52 -16.80 -13.76
CA LYS A 49 18.56 -15.77 -13.84
C LYS A 49 18.83 -15.18 -12.46
N ILE A 50 17.79 -14.87 -11.69
CA ILE A 50 17.93 -14.38 -10.31
C ILE A 50 18.60 -15.44 -9.44
N LEU A 51 18.16 -16.70 -9.52
CA LEU A 51 18.80 -17.81 -8.80
C LEU A 51 20.28 -17.95 -9.13
N LYS A 52 20.64 -17.88 -10.42
CA LYS A 52 22.04 -17.96 -10.86
C LYS A 52 22.87 -16.78 -10.37
N GLN A 53 22.28 -15.58 -10.31
CA GLN A 53 22.94 -14.39 -9.79
C GLN A 53 23.17 -14.51 -8.28
N LEU A 54 22.14 -14.84 -7.51
CA LEU A 54 22.23 -14.99 -6.06
C LEU A 54 23.19 -16.10 -5.64
N ALA A 55 23.16 -17.23 -6.33
CA ALA A 55 24.06 -18.35 -6.06
C ALA A 55 25.55 -18.00 -6.30
N ARG A 56 25.85 -16.99 -7.13
CA ARG A 56 27.23 -16.47 -7.28
C ARG A 56 27.68 -15.66 -6.07
N THR A 57 26.74 -15.00 -5.39
CA THR A 57 27.06 -14.18 -4.22
C THR A 57 27.03 -15.02 -2.94
N SER A 58 25.96 -15.80 -2.71
CA SER A 58 25.87 -16.78 -1.63
C SER A 58 24.78 -17.83 -1.91
N PRO A 59 25.03 -19.13 -1.65
CA PRO A 59 24.01 -20.16 -1.67
C PRO A 59 22.83 -19.87 -0.73
N GLU A 60 23.08 -19.22 0.42
CA GLU A 60 22.06 -18.90 1.42
C GLU A 60 21.04 -17.91 0.87
N MET A 61 21.48 -16.87 0.16
CA MET A 61 20.58 -15.90 -0.47
C MET A 61 19.73 -16.53 -1.57
N ALA A 62 20.29 -17.47 -2.34
CA ALA A 62 19.54 -18.22 -3.34
C ALA A 62 18.48 -19.13 -2.69
N ASN A 63 18.77 -19.70 -1.51
CA ASN A 63 17.81 -20.50 -0.76
C ASN A 63 16.72 -19.64 -0.11
N ALA A 64 17.09 -18.51 0.50
CA ALA A 64 16.15 -17.52 1.02
C ALA A 64 15.16 -17.05 -0.06
N TYR A 65 15.65 -16.80 -1.28
CA TYR A 65 14.79 -16.46 -2.41
C TYR A 65 13.77 -17.54 -2.77
N LYS A 66 14.21 -18.81 -2.84
CA LYS A 66 13.28 -19.94 -3.10
C LYS A 66 12.23 -20.06 -2.00
N GLN A 67 12.65 -19.89 -0.75
CA GLN A 67 11.75 -19.97 0.40
C GLN A 67 10.74 -18.83 0.39
N ALA A 68 11.15 -17.61 0.10
CA ALA A 68 10.25 -16.46 -0.03
C ALA A 68 9.20 -16.67 -1.14
N ILE A 69 9.58 -17.24 -2.29
CA ILE A 69 8.59 -17.58 -3.34
C ILE A 69 7.66 -18.72 -2.91
N LYS A 70 8.17 -19.70 -2.18
CA LYS A 70 7.33 -20.77 -1.64
C LYS A 70 6.29 -20.19 -0.68
N GLN A 71 6.73 -19.30 0.21
CA GLN A 71 5.89 -18.63 1.20
C GLN A 71 4.85 -17.73 0.52
N LEU A 72 5.25 -16.88 -0.44
CA LEU A 72 4.32 -16.09 -1.27
C LEU A 72 3.20 -16.95 -1.87
N ASN A 73 3.58 -18.06 -2.50
CA ASN A 73 2.63 -18.95 -3.17
C ASN A 73 1.70 -19.70 -2.21
N GLN A 74 2.01 -19.69 -0.92
CA GLN A 74 1.17 -20.22 0.15
C GLN A 74 0.28 -19.10 0.71
N ASP A 75 0.90 -18.00 1.17
CA ASP A 75 0.22 -16.94 1.91
C ASP A 75 -0.69 -16.11 1.03
N PHE A 76 -0.24 -15.65 -0.13
CA PHE A 76 -1.04 -14.73 -0.95
C PHE A 76 -2.41 -15.31 -1.35
N PRO A 77 -2.52 -16.53 -1.93
CA PRO A 77 -3.83 -17.08 -2.24
C PRO A 77 -4.67 -17.39 -0.99
N GLU A 78 -4.06 -17.68 0.15
CA GLU A 78 -4.75 -17.86 1.42
C GLU A 78 -5.35 -16.55 1.93
N SER A 79 -4.55 -15.48 1.98
CA SER A 79 -5.00 -14.13 2.35
C SER A 79 -6.09 -13.61 1.41
N VAL A 80 -5.99 -13.85 0.09
CA VAL A 80 -7.06 -13.48 -0.86
C VAL A 80 -8.36 -14.20 -0.55
N ARG A 81 -8.32 -15.50 -0.18
CA ARG A 81 -9.53 -16.24 0.21
C ARG A 81 -10.16 -15.72 1.48
N GLN A 82 -9.35 -15.30 2.43
CA GLN A 82 -9.86 -14.87 3.72
C GLN A 82 -10.35 -13.42 3.73
N PHE A 83 -9.62 -12.51 3.09
CA PHE A 83 -9.82 -11.07 3.29
C PHE A 83 -10.43 -10.32 2.10
N TRP A 84 -10.51 -10.94 0.92
CA TRP A 84 -11.12 -10.28 -0.23
C TRP A 84 -12.65 -10.45 -0.22
N THR A 85 -13.37 -9.39 0.16
CA THR A 85 -14.84 -9.46 0.34
C THR A 85 -15.65 -8.68 -0.70
N VAL A 86 -15.00 -7.91 -1.58
CA VAL A 86 -15.67 -6.99 -2.52
C VAL A 86 -16.62 -7.71 -3.49
N ASN A 87 -16.26 -8.91 -3.92
CA ASN A 87 -17.11 -9.82 -4.68
C ASN A 87 -17.06 -11.22 -4.05
N SER A 88 -17.62 -11.34 -2.85
CA SER A 88 -17.59 -12.55 -1.99
C SER A 88 -17.98 -13.86 -2.69
N ASN A 89 -18.80 -13.82 -3.74
CA ASN A 89 -19.22 -14.99 -4.51
C ASN A 89 -18.22 -15.41 -5.61
N ALA A 90 -17.12 -14.68 -5.78
CA ALA A 90 -16.14 -14.96 -6.82
C ALA A 90 -15.31 -16.20 -6.46
N THR A 91 -15.10 -17.07 -7.45
CA THR A 91 -14.22 -18.23 -7.28
C THR A 91 -12.77 -17.78 -7.29
N ILE A 92 -11.97 -18.25 -6.32
CA ILE A 92 -10.54 -17.92 -6.24
C ILE A 92 -9.72 -19.08 -6.81
N GLU A 93 -9.02 -18.80 -7.90
CA GLU A 93 -8.15 -19.75 -8.59
C GLU A 93 -6.69 -19.32 -8.50
N VAL A 94 -5.79 -20.29 -8.40
CA VAL A 94 -4.36 -20.07 -8.50
C VAL A 94 -3.87 -20.52 -9.88
N ARG A 95 -3.22 -19.61 -10.61
CA ARG A 95 -2.75 -19.86 -11.98
C ARG A 95 -1.36 -19.27 -12.20
N THR A 96 -0.56 -19.94 -13.01
CA THR A 96 0.71 -19.39 -13.50
C THR A 96 0.45 -18.36 -14.61
N GLU A 97 1.40 -17.45 -14.82
CA GLU A 97 1.32 -16.45 -15.91
C GLU A 97 1.05 -17.08 -17.30
N LYS A 98 1.62 -18.27 -17.56
CA LYS A 98 1.38 -19.01 -18.81
C LYS A 98 -0.07 -19.46 -18.96
N GLU A 99 -0.73 -19.81 -17.87
CA GLU A 99 -2.14 -20.22 -17.88
C GLU A 99 -3.05 -19.01 -18.00
N ILE A 100 -2.72 -17.91 -17.34
CA ILE A 100 -3.43 -16.62 -17.46
C ILE A 100 -3.41 -16.13 -18.90
N GLU A 101 -2.27 -16.19 -19.58
CA GLU A 101 -2.17 -15.81 -20.99
C GLU A 101 -3.06 -16.69 -21.90
N LYS A 102 -3.19 -17.99 -21.60
CA LYS A 102 -4.13 -18.85 -22.33
C LYS A 102 -5.58 -18.44 -22.09
N ILE A 103 -5.94 -18.06 -20.86
CA ILE A 103 -7.29 -17.60 -20.52
C ILE A 103 -7.57 -16.26 -21.23
N ARG A 104 -6.61 -15.33 -21.24
CA ARG A 104 -6.69 -14.05 -21.96
C ARG A 104 -6.92 -14.26 -23.45
N LYS A 105 -6.16 -15.16 -24.09
CA LYS A 105 -6.33 -15.51 -25.52
C LYS A 105 -7.68 -16.15 -25.85
N LYS A 106 -8.35 -16.77 -24.88
CA LYS A 106 -9.72 -17.28 -25.02
C LYS A 106 -10.79 -16.19 -24.91
N GLY A 107 -10.41 -14.93 -24.67
CA GLY A 107 -11.33 -13.80 -24.58
C GLY A 107 -12.12 -13.75 -23.28
N ASP A 108 -11.59 -14.30 -22.18
CA ASP A 108 -12.23 -14.17 -20.87
C ASP A 108 -12.42 -12.70 -20.49
N ARG A 109 -13.60 -12.40 -19.93
CA ARG A 109 -13.95 -11.09 -19.38
C ARG A 109 -14.65 -11.23 -18.03
N THR A 110 -14.45 -12.34 -17.33
CA THR A 110 -15.09 -12.59 -16.03
C THR A 110 -14.10 -12.52 -14.88
N SER A 111 -12.80 -12.43 -15.21
CA SER A 111 -11.72 -12.57 -14.24
C SER A 111 -11.04 -11.26 -13.89
N ILE A 112 -10.59 -11.20 -12.65
CA ILE A 112 -9.58 -10.27 -12.15
C ILE A 112 -8.32 -11.06 -11.93
N VAL A 113 -7.17 -10.50 -12.27
CA VAL A 113 -5.87 -11.06 -11.96
C VAL A 113 -5.24 -10.23 -10.86
N MET A 114 -4.91 -10.88 -9.74
CA MET A 114 -4.16 -10.32 -8.62
C MET A 114 -2.75 -10.90 -8.63
N ASP A 115 -1.75 -10.03 -8.73
CA ASP A 115 -0.35 -10.40 -8.84
C ASP A 115 0.48 -9.63 -7.81
N CYS A 116 1.43 -10.31 -7.14
CA CYS A 116 2.38 -9.64 -6.27
C CYS A 116 3.72 -9.49 -7.01
N GLN A 117 4.01 -8.25 -7.41
CA GLN A 117 5.18 -7.92 -8.21
C GLN A 117 6.00 -6.82 -7.57
N SER A 118 7.27 -6.72 -7.97
CA SER A 118 8.09 -5.57 -7.59
C SER A 118 7.87 -4.41 -8.56
N LEU A 119 7.36 -3.30 -8.04
CA LEU A 119 7.25 -2.03 -8.73
C LEU A 119 8.59 -1.29 -8.67
N HIS A 120 9.15 -1.00 -9.85
CA HIS A 120 10.37 -0.21 -9.96
C HIS A 120 10.08 1.26 -10.19
N VAL A 121 10.75 2.11 -9.42
CA VAL A 121 10.64 3.56 -9.49
C VAL A 121 12.01 4.17 -9.77
N LYS A 122 12.12 4.77 -10.97
CA LYS A 122 13.35 5.38 -11.47
C LYS A 122 13.35 6.89 -11.27
N PRO A 123 14.47 7.49 -10.84
CA PRO A 123 14.63 8.94 -10.76
C PRO A 123 14.26 9.68 -12.06
N GLY A 124 13.49 10.75 -11.93
CA GLY A 124 13.09 11.64 -13.03
C GLY A 124 12.30 10.98 -14.17
N ALA A 125 11.80 9.76 -13.97
CA ALA A 125 10.78 9.18 -14.83
C ALA A 125 9.40 9.63 -14.32
N LYS A 126 8.58 10.25 -15.19
CA LYS A 126 7.11 10.21 -14.98
C LYS A 126 6.78 8.72 -14.85
N SER A 127 6.20 8.28 -13.72
CA SER A 127 6.05 6.85 -13.40
C SER A 127 5.55 6.08 -14.62
N ARG A 128 6.48 5.47 -15.34
CA ARG A 128 6.18 4.56 -16.43
C ARG A 128 6.42 3.21 -15.80
N TYR A 129 5.33 2.52 -15.50
CA TYR A 129 5.35 1.13 -15.05
C TYR A 129 6.44 0.40 -15.83
N SER A 130 7.45 -0.08 -15.09
CA SER A 130 8.60 -0.76 -15.67
C SER A 130 8.07 -1.88 -16.55
N LYS A 131 8.36 -1.79 -17.86
CA LYS A 131 7.88 -2.76 -18.87
C LYS A 131 8.35 -4.20 -18.60
N ARG A 132 9.26 -4.44 -17.64
CA ARG A 132 9.97 -5.73 -17.52
C ARG A 132 10.53 -5.96 -16.11
N THR A 133 9.69 -6.44 -15.20
CA THR A 133 10.15 -7.31 -14.09
C THR A 133 8.95 -7.95 -13.40
N ARG A 134 8.47 -9.04 -13.99
CA ARG A 134 7.45 -9.92 -13.42
C ARG A 134 8.05 -10.89 -12.41
N THR A 135 8.83 -10.36 -11.47
CA THR A 135 9.48 -11.18 -10.44
C THR A 135 9.35 -10.48 -9.10
N TYR A 136 8.68 -11.16 -8.19
CA TYR A 136 8.35 -10.75 -6.82
C TYR A 136 9.53 -10.19 -6.00
N THR A 137 10.76 -10.53 -6.37
CA THR A 137 11.96 -10.29 -5.54
C THR A 137 12.98 -9.40 -6.22
N ALA A 138 12.51 -8.38 -6.92
CA ALA A 138 13.41 -7.40 -7.48
C ALA A 138 14.25 -6.58 -6.44
N PRO A 139 14.02 -6.63 -5.09
CA PRO A 139 15.01 -6.14 -4.13
C PRO A 139 16.34 -6.90 -4.20
N LEU A 140 16.33 -8.19 -4.55
CA LEU A 140 17.54 -9.01 -4.66
C LEU A 140 18.32 -8.80 -5.97
N SER A 141 17.79 -8.04 -6.93
CA SER A 141 18.44 -7.91 -8.23
C SER A 141 18.23 -6.55 -8.93
N TRP A 142 18.35 -5.41 -8.24
CA TRP A 142 18.52 -4.12 -8.93
C TRP A 142 19.50 -3.16 -8.23
N GLN A 143 20.68 -3.64 -7.82
CA GLN A 143 21.87 -2.78 -7.89
C GLN A 143 22.45 -2.80 -9.32
N LYS A 144 21.68 -2.31 -10.30
CA LYS A 144 22.34 -1.75 -11.51
C LYS A 144 22.66 -0.28 -11.29
N ASP A 145 21.81 0.39 -10.53
CA ASP A 145 21.99 1.75 -10.04
C ASP A 145 21.46 1.78 -8.60
N PRO A 146 22.28 2.14 -7.59
CA PRO A 146 21.80 2.30 -6.21
C PRO A 146 20.71 3.38 -6.06
N LYS A 147 20.40 4.13 -7.12
CA LYS A 147 19.29 5.11 -7.17
C LYS A 147 17.95 4.52 -7.62
N ASP A 148 17.92 3.30 -8.16
CA ASP A 148 16.67 2.61 -8.56
C ASP A 148 16.03 1.95 -7.33
N LEU A 149 14.78 2.31 -7.03
CA LEU A 149 14.02 1.78 -5.89
C LEU A 149 12.98 0.75 -6.35
N SER A 150 12.79 -0.29 -5.55
CA SER A 150 11.88 -1.39 -5.87
C SER A 150 11.09 -1.81 -4.64
N ILE A 151 9.76 -1.74 -4.71
CA ILE A 151 8.87 -2.21 -3.64
C ILE A 151 7.91 -3.26 -4.16
N PRO A 152 7.55 -4.27 -3.36
CA PRO A 152 6.50 -5.19 -3.74
C PRO A 152 5.13 -4.54 -3.59
N VAL A 153 4.27 -4.85 -4.55
CA VAL A 153 2.91 -4.35 -4.66
C VAL A 153 1.97 -5.47 -5.06
N ILE A 154 0.71 -5.39 -4.62
CA ILE A 154 -0.39 -6.17 -5.19
C ILE A 154 -0.96 -5.36 -6.36
N ASN A 155 -0.83 -5.88 -7.57
CA ASN A 155 -1.44 -5.34 -8.78
C ASN A 155 -2.78 -6.04 -9.03
N MET A 156 -3.83 -5.27 -9.28
CA MET A 156 -5.13 -5.78 -9.70
C MET A 156 -5.43 -5.33 -11.13
N THR A 157 -5.67 -6.31 -12.00
CA THR A 157 -5.92 -6.08 -13.43
C THR A 157 -7.17 -6.83 -13.87
N PHE A 158 -7.92 -6.24 -14.79
CA PHE A 158 -8.90 -7.00 -15.55
C PHE A 158 -8.16 -7.90 -16.54
N ILE A 159 -8.56 -9.16 -16.67
CA ILE A 159 -7.80 -10.14 -17.47
C ILE A 159 -7.66 -9.72 -18.95
N GLU A 160 -8.65 -9.00 -19.48
CA GLU A 160 -8.64 -8.48 -20.84
C GLU A 160 -7.81 -7.21 -21.03
N ASN A 161 -7.39 -6.55 -19.94
CA ASN A 161 -6.56 -5.36 -19.99
C ASN A 161 -5.07 -5.72 -20.09
N ASP A 162 -4.27 -4.74 -20.53
CA ASP A 162 -2.82 -4.83 -20.47
C ASP A 162 -2.37 -4.93 -18.99
N PRO A 163 -1.63 -5.99 -18.60
CA PRO A 163 -1.08 -6.13 -17.25
C PRO A 163 -0.20 -4.96 -16.80
N GLN A 164 0.31 -4.16 -17.73
CA GLN A 164 1.10 -2.96 -17.43
C GLN A 164 0.24 -1.79 -16.91
N ASN A 165 -1.08 -1.89 -17.03
CA ASN A 165 -2.02 -0.86 -16.60
C ASN A 165 -3.03 -1.47 -15.61
N PRO A 166 -2.58 -1.83 -14.39
CA PRO A 166 -3.49 -2.24 -13.33
C PRO A 166 -4.50 -1.13 -13.05
N PHE A 167 -5.73 -1.53 -12.72
CA PHE A 167 -6.75 -0.57 -12.29
C PHE A 167 -6.58 -0.20 -10.82
N TYR A 168 -5.80 -0.97 -10.07
CA TYR A 168 -5.47 -0.70 -8.69
C TYR A 168 -4.13 -1.34 -8.29
N ILE A 169 -3.40 -0.65 -7.40
CA ILE A 169 -2.10 -1.07 -6.87
C ILE A 169 -2.11 -0.81 -5.37
N GLN A 170 -1.75 -1.82 -4.59
CA GLN A 170 -1.53 -1.69 -3.15
C GLN A 170 -0.07 -1.96 -2.82
N ASN A 171 0.59 -1.02 -2.14
CA ASN A 171 1.97 -1.21 -1.69
C ASN A 171 2.03 -2.10 -0.45
N MET A 172 3.06 -2.94 -0.36
CA MET A 172 3.31 -3.81 0.80
C MET A 172 4.35 -3.19 1.73
N SER A 173 4.49 -3.69 2.97
CA SER A 173 5.39 -3.12 3.99
C SER A 173 6.75 -3.82 4.11
N ASP A 174 7.02 -4.83 3.29
CA ASP A 174 8.26 -5.60 3.34
C ASP A 174 8.74 -5.94 1.94
N ASN A 175 10.02 -6.22 1.76
CA ASN A 175 10.60 -6.72 0.52
C ASN A 175 10.12 -8.13 0.16
N PHE A 176 9.80 -8.93 1.18
CA PHE A 176 9.14 -10.23 1.04
C PHE A 176 7.87 -10.23 1.89
N PRO A 177 6.76 -9.70 1.34
CA PRO A 177 5.47 -9.71 2.00
C PRO A 177 5.13 -11.09 2.59
N ASP A 178 4.81 -11.10 3.88
CA ASP A 178 4.31 -12.27 4.58
C ASP A 178 2.77 -12.28 4.57
N TYR A 179 2.17 -13.26 5.25
CA TYR A 179 0.72 -13.34 5.41
C TYR A 179 0.09 -12.06 5.98
N ILE A 180 0.74 -11.38 6.94
CA ILE A 180 0.23 -10.16 7.56
C ILE A 180 0.23 -9.02 6.55
N ASP A 181 1.33 -8.85 5.80
CA ASP A 181 1.43 -7.87 4.72
C ASP A 181 0.27 -8.01 3.72
N PHE A 182 0.01 -9.24 3.25
CA PHE A 182 -1.09 -9.50 2.33
C PHE A 182 -2.46 -9.26 2.96
N ALA A 183 -2.66 -9.70 4.20
CA ALA A 183 -3.91 -9.51 4.92
C ALA A 183 -4.26 -8.02 5.06
N VAL A 184 -3.30 -7.22 5.56
CA VAL A 184 -3.49 -5.78 5.73
C VAL A 184 -3.68 -5.09 4.37
N GLY A 185 -2.83 -5.41 3.39
CA GLY A 185 -2.95 -4.85 2.05
C GLY A 185 -4.32 -5.12 1.39
N LEU A 186 -4.84 -6.34 1.51
CA LEU A 186 -6.14 -6.70 0.96
C LEU A 186 -7.30 -6.05 1.71
N ARG A 187 -7.19 -5.85 3.03
CA ARG A 187 -8.20 -5.11 3.81
C ARG A 187 -8.23 -3.63 3.42
N LEU A 188 -7.06 -2.98 3.32
CA LEU A 188 -6.95 -1.60 2.84
C LEU A 188 -7.55 -1.47 1.43
N ALA A 189 -7.23 -2.41 0.53
CA ALA A 189 -7.82 -2.44 -0.81
C ALA A 189 -9.35 -2.59 -0.77
N THR A 190 -9.85 -3.54 0.02
CA THR A 190 -11.28 -3.79 0.18
C THR A 190 -12.03 -2.55 0.68
N PHE A 191 -11.46 -1.82 1.64
CA PHE A 191 -11.99 -0.54 2.11
C PHE A 191 -12.13 0.47 0.96
N VAL A 192 -11.07 0.67 0.16
CA VAL A 192 -11.06 1.59 -0.99
C VAL A 192 -12.16 1.24 -2.01
N PHE A 193 -12.46 -0.04 -2.20
CA PHE A 193 -13.50 -0.48 -3.14
C PHE A 193 -14.92 -0.44 -2.58
N ASN A 194 -15.08 -0.48 -1.27
CA ASN A 194 -16.37 -0.39 -0.59
C ASN A 194 -16.80 1.08 -0.39
N GLU A 195 -15.84 1.97 -0.15
CA GLU A 195 -16.02 3.41 -0.03
C GLU A 195 -15.35 4.13 -1.22
N PRO A 196 -15.87 3.97 -2.46
CA PRO A 196 -15.24 4.57 -3.62
C PRO A 196 -15.40 6.09 -3.59
N GLU A 197 -14.30 6.80 -3.35
CA GLU A 197 -14.28 8.26 -3.25
C GLU A 197 -13.97 8.94 -4.59
N GLU A 198 -14.65 8.51 -5.66
CA GLU A 198 -14.51 9.18 -6.95
C GLU A 198 -14.86 10.66 -6.75
N HIS A 199 -13.89 11.55 -6.99
CA HIS A 199 -13.95 13.02 -6.84
C HIS A 199 -13.59 13.65 -5.49
N LYS A 200 -13.16 12.92 -4.45
CA LYS A 200 -12.59 13.61 -3.27
C LYS A 200 -11.20 14.17 -3.58
N SER A 201 -10.91 15.38 -3.11
CA SER A 201 -9.55 15.92 -3.16
C SER A 201 -8.68 15.23 -2.10
N SER A 202 -7.36 15.22 -2.27
CA SER A 202 -6.44 14.69 -1.24
C SER A 202 -6.66 15.34 0.13
N ALA A 203 -6.92 16.65 0.14
CA ALA A 203 -7.23 17.41 1.34
C ALA A 203 -8.59 17.03 1.97
N ALA A 204 -9.56 16.56 1.19
CA ALA A 204 -10.79 16.00 1.74
C ALA A 204 -10.52 14.66 2.42
N LEU A 205 -9.77 13.76 1.78
CA LEU A 205 -9.41 12.46 2.35
C LEU A 205 -8.56 12.60 3.63
N GLN A 206 -7.61 13.54 3.68
CA GLN A 206 -6.86 13.80 4.92
C GLN A 206 -7.75 14.30 6.05
N ARG A 207 -8.72 15.18 5.75
CA ARG A 207 -9.70 15.62 6.75
C ARG A 207 -10.55 14.45 7.24
N ASP A 208 -10.96 13.56 6.34
CA ASP A 208 -11.73 12.38 6.71
C ASP A 208 -10.90 11.42 7.58
N ILE A 209 -9.62 11.18 7.27
CA ILE A 209 -8.73 10.39 8.13
C ILE A 209 -8.51 11.07 9.48
N LYS A 210 -8.26 12.39 9.52
CA LYS A 210 -8.14 13.13 10.79
C LYS A 210 -9.42 13.03 11.62
N HIS A 211 -10.58 13.05 10.98
CA HIS A 211 -11.86 12.84 11.65
C HIS A 211 -12.02 11.38 12.15
N ASN A 212 -11.61 10.39 11.35
CA ASN A 212 -11.65 8.98 11.73
C ASN A 212 -10.77 8.66 12.95
N ALA A 213 -9.76 9.49 13.25
CA ALA A 213 -8.92 9.30 14.43
C ALA A 213 -9.74 9.27 15.72
N VAL A 214 -10.89 9.96 15.78
CA VAL A 214 -11.82 9.90 16.93
C VAL A 214 -12.29 8.48 17.21
N LEU A 215 -12.36 7.61 16.20
CA LEU A 215 -12.77 6.20 16.35
C LEU A 215 -11.71 5.34 17.04
N LEU A 216 -10.51 5.86 17.31
CA LEU A 216 -9.51 5.22 18.15
C LEU A 216 -9.92 5.23 19.64
N LYS A 217 -10.85 6.11 20.03
CA LYS A 217 -11.34 6.20 21.40
C LYS A 217 -11.91 4.87 21.88
N GLY A 218 -11.43 4.43 23.03
CA GLY A 218 -11.90 3.19 23.65
C GLY A 218 -11.44 1.92 22.93
N LYS A 219 -10.62 2.03 21.88
CA LYS A 219 -9.99 0.88 21.23
C LYS A 219 -8.60 0.62 21.79
N THR A 220 -8.18 -0.64 21.76
CA THR A 220 -6.82 -1.04 22.15
C THR A 220 -5.89 -0.96 20.94
N LEU A 221 -4.84 -0.15 21.04
CA LEU A 221 -3.79 -0.04 20.02
C LEU A 221 -2.84 -1.25 20.11
N VAL A 222 -2.83 -2.08 19.08
CA VAL A 222 -1.93 -3.22 18.95
C VAL A 222 -0.64 -2.80 18.26
N LEU A 223 0.50 -3.02 18.93
CA LEU A 223 1.83 -2.75 18.41
C LEU A 223 2.64 -4.05 18.34
N CYS A 224 3.17 -4.36 17.16
CA CYS A 224 4.10 -5.47 16.95
C CYS A 224 5.49 -5.08 17.47
N LYS A 225 6.05 -5.85 18.41
CA LYS A 225 7.35 -5.57 19.05
C LYS A 225 8.49 -5.52 18.04
N GLU A 226 8.44 -6.41 17.06
CA GLU A 226 9.42 -6.54 15.97
C GLU A 226 9.41 -5.34 15.03
N TRP A 227 8.34 -4.53 15.07
CA TRP A 227 8.20 -3.33 14.25
C TRP A 227 8.49 -2.04 15.03
N LEU A 228 8.95 -2.13 16.27
CA LEU A 228 9.33 -0.96 17.06
C LEU A 228 10.75 -0.53 16.70
N ASP A 229 10.97 0.78 16.71
CA ASP A 229 12.31 1.34 16.62
C ASP A 229 13.18 0.87 17.79
N GLU A 230 14.48 0.71 17.58
CA GLU A 230 15.40 0.25 18.64
C GLU A 230 15.42 1.19 19.85
N THR A 231 15.12 2.47 19.63
CA THR A 231 15.04 3.50 20.66
C THR A 231 13.65 3.63 21.29
N PHE A 232 12.68 2.80 20.88
CA PHE A 232 11.30 2.86 21.36
C PHE A 232 11.19 2.51 22.85
N GLN A 233 10.49 3.35 23.61
CA GLN A 233 10.24 3.18 25.04
C GLN A 233 8.75 3.02 25.33
N ALA A 234 8.36 1.86 25.89
CA ALA A 234 6.97 1.57 26.23
C ALA A 234 6.38 2.52 27.29
N SER A 235 7.20 2.96 28.25
CA SER A 235 6.80 3.94 29.27
C SER A 235 6.42 5.29 28.67
N VAL A 236 7.21 5.77 27.69
CA VAL A 236 6.94 7.02 26.97
C VAL A 236 5.68 6.89 26.13
N ALA A 237 5.52 5.79 25.39
CA ALA A 237 4.31 5.54 24.59
C ALA A 237 3.04 5.53 25.45
N LYS A 238 3.09 4.92 26.64
CA LYS A 238 1.98 4.90 27.60
C LYS A 238 1.67 6.29 28.19
N GLY A 239 2.67 7.16 28.31
CA GLY A 239 2.47 8.55 28.72
C GLY A 239 1.89 9.42 27.61
N ASP A 240 2.29 9.18 26.36
CA ASP A 240 1.90 9.99 25.20
C ASP A 240 0.55 9.58 24.59
N TYR A 241 0.10 8.33 24.77
CA TYR A 241 -1.15 7.82 24.20
C TYR A 241 -2.20 7.53 25.29
N PRO A 242 -3.40 8.13 25.23
CA PRO A 242 -4.36 8.10 26.33
C PRO A 242 -5.19 6.80 26.42
N TYR A 243 -5.08 5.88 25.46
CA TYR A 243 -5.86 4.64 25.41
C TYR A 243 -4.98 3.39 25.62
N PRO A 244 -5.56 2.20 25.88
CA PRO A 244 -4.80 0.98 26.11
C PRO A 244 -3.89 0.63 24.92
N ILE A 245 -2.64 0.27 25.22
CA ILE A 245 -1.69 -0.28 24.25
C ILE A 245 -1.43 -1.75 24.59
N ARG A 246 -1.53 -2.62 23.58
CA ARG A 246 -1.15 -4.03 23.66
C ARG A 246 0.07 -4.28 22.78
N TYR A 247 1.16 -4.71 23.41
CA TYR A 247 2.36 -5.13 22.70
C TYR A 247 2.29 -6.64 22.40
N VAL A 248 2.43 -7.01 21.13
CA VAL A 248 2.37 -8.40 20.67
C VAL A 248 3.63 -8.79 19.90
N THR A 249 3.95 -10.07 19.83
CA THR A 249 4.94 -10.61 18.89
C THR A 249 4.35 -10.70 17.48
N LEU A 250 5.20 -10.93 16.47
CA LEU A 250 4.76 -11.17 15.10
C LEU A 250 3.81 -12.38 15.00
N GLU A 251 4.12 -13.46 15.72
CA GLU A 251 3.28 -14.66 15.76
C GLU A 251 1.91 -14.38 16.39
N GLU A 252 1.86 -13.64 17.50
CA GLU A 252 0.61 -13.26 18.15
C GLU A 252 -0.24 -12.36 17.24
N LEU A 253 0.40 -11.44 16.51
CA LEU A 253 -0.28 -10.59 15.52
C LEU A 253 -0.82 -11.42 14.35
N GLU A 254 -0.02 -12.36 13.82
CA GLU A 254 -0.46 -13.27 12.75
C GLU A 254 -1.67 -14.08 13.20
N GLN A 255 -1.65 -14.63 14.42
CA GLN A 255 -2.77 -15.37 14.97
C GLN A 255 -4.02 -14.51 15.15
N LEU A 256 -3.87 -13.26 15.59
CA LEU A 256 -4.97 -12.29 15.68
C LEU A 256 -5.61 -12.09 14.30
N ILE A 257 -4.77 -11.90 13.28
CA ILE A 257 -5.22 -11.67 11.91
C ILE A 257 -5.87 -12.91 11.30
N ARG A 258 -5.29 -14.09 11.50
CA ARG A 258 -5.83 -15.36 11.01
C ARG A 258 -7.16 -15.72 11.66
N LYS A 259 -7.32 -15.46 12.95
CA LYS A 259 -8.58 -15.73 13.66
C LYS A 259 -9.69 -14.76 13.26
N ASP A 260 -9.35 -13.59 12.72
CA ASP A 260 -10.30 -12.53 12.37
C ASP A 260 -11.16 -12.10 13.58
N ILE A 261 -10.54 -12.05 14.76
CA ILE A 261 -11.17 -11.66 16.04
C ILE A 261 -10.41 -10.45 16.56
N TYR A 262 -11.06 -9.29 16.54
CA TYR A 262 -10.39 -8.00 16.80
C TYR A 262 -11.02 -7.18 17.93
N ASP A 263 -11.67 -7.80 18.92
CA ASP A 263 -12.26 -7.23 20.15
C ASP A 263 -11.92 -5.75 20.47
N SER A 264 -12.56 -4.80 19.78
CA SER A 264 -12.29 -3.35 19.91
C SER A 264 -10.80 -2.99 19.83
N THR A 265 -10.08 -3.59 18.88
CA THR A 265 -8.65 -3.36 18.65
C THR A 265 -8.41 -2.60 17.35
N VAL A 266 -7.29 -1.90 17.30
CA VAL A 266 -6.77 -1.25 16.09
C VAL A 266 -5.29 -1.60 15.97
N VAL A 267 -4.78 -1.69 14.75
CA VAL A 267 -3.42 -2.17 14.51
C VAL A 267 -2.60 -1.04 13.91
N ALA A 268 -1.43 -0.77 14.49
CA ALA A 268 -0.43 0.06 13.83
C ALA A 268 0.37 -0.79 12.83
N TYR A 269 0.44 -0.32 11.60
CA TYR A 269 1.11 -0.97 10.49
C TYR A 269 1.87 0.05 9.67
N VAL A 270 3.01 -0.32 9.10
CA VAL A 270 3.91 0.62 8.42
C VAL A 270 4.06 0.26 6.95
N PRO A 271 3.09 0.58 6.07
CA PRO A 271 3.23 0.30 4.64
C PRO A 271 4.44 1.02 4.04
N ALA A 272 5.03 0.42 2.99
CA ALA A 272 6.06 1.10 2.21
C ALA A 272 5.39 2.07 1.22
N GLY A 273 5.89 3.30 1.18
CA GLY A 273 5.61 4.28 0.15
C GLY A 273 6.86 4.50 -0.68
N VAL A 274 6.72 4.64 -2.00
CA VAL A 274 7.84 4.95 -2.89
C VAL A 274 7.61 6.21 -3.68
N PHE A 275 8.65 7.04 -3.70
CA PHE A 275 8.65 8.38 -4.26
C PHE A 275 9.79 8.46 -5.28
N SER A 276 9.46 8.71 -6.55
CA SER A 276 10.48 9.20 -7.48
C SER A 276 10.72 10.66 -7.17
N THR A 277 11.96 11.09 -7.07
CA THR A 277 12.29 12.50 -7.23
C THR A 277 12.09 12.89 -8.70
N PHE A 278 11.58 14.11 -8.97
CA PHE A 278 11.54 14.65 -10.33
C PHE A 278 12.94 14.90 -10.90
N ASP A 279 13.91 15.08 -10.01
CA ASP A 279 15.31 15.21 -10.35
C ASP A 279 15.90 13.84 -10.67
N LYS A 280 16.43 13.69 -11.89
CA LYS A 280 17.14 12.49 -12.37
C LYS A 280 18.44 12.24 -11.62
N ASN A 281 19.00 13.25 -10.97
CA ASN A 281 20.25 13.17 -10.25
C ASN A 281 20.05 12.80 -8.78
N ALA A 282 18.89 13.09 -8.21
CA ALA A 282 18.49 12.68 -6.87
C ALA A 282 17.98 11.23 -6.88
N PRO A 283 18.29 10.42 -5.86
CA PRO A 283 17.77 9.05 -5.75
C PRO A 283 16.25 9.06 -5.49
N SER A 284 15.55 8.04 -6.00
CA SER A 284 14.19 7.74 -5.53
C SER A 284 14.22 7.50 -4.02
N MET A 285 13.20 7.94 -3.32
CA MET A 285 13.09 7.82 -1.87
C MET A 285 12.02 6.80 -1.49
N GLU A 286 12.37 5.96 -0.53
CA GLU A 286 11.41 5.13 0.16
C GLU A 286 10.96 5.85 1.43
N VAL A 287 9.67 5.86 1.72
CA VAL A 287 9.12 6.43 2.94
C VAL A 287 8.18 5.42 3.57
N HIS A 288 8.47 5.09 4.81
CA HIS A 288 7.64 4.23 5.63
C HIS A 288 6.84 5.11 6.58
N VAL A 289 5.51 5.05 6.46
CA VAL A 289 4.64 5.85 7.32
C VAL A 289 3.78 4.92 8.16
N PRO A 290 3.94 4.93 9.50
CA PRO A 290 3.02 4.25 10.39
C PRO A 290 1.58 4.75 10.23
N VAL A 291 0.66 3.81 10.08
CA VAL A 291 -0.78 4.02 9.97
C VAL A 291 -1.48 3.11 10.94
N VAL A 292 -2.48 3.66 11.63
CA VAL A 292 -3.41 2.89 12.43
C VAL A 292 -4.63 2.63 11.59
N PHE A 293 -5.00 1.35 11.44
CA PHE A 293 -6.20 0.95 10.72
C PHE A 293 -7.11 0.13 11.63
N ASP A 294 -8.41 0.15 11.32
CA ASP A 294 -9.38 -0.76 11.89
C ASP A 294 -9.28 -2.11 11.17
N PRO A 295 -8.83 -3.18 11.84
CA PRO A 295 -8.64 -4.46 11.20
C PRO A 295 -9.96 -5.13 10.81
N VAL A 296 -11.11 -4.71 11.32
CA VAL A 296 -12.41 -5.29 10.95
C VAL A 296 -12.76 -4.97 9.49
N ASN A 297 -12.57 -3.72 9.07
CA ASN A 297 -13.01 -3.23 7.76
C ASN A 297 -11.88 -2.66 6.88
N GLY A 298 -10.65 -2.58 7.39
CA GLY A 298 -9.52 -2.00 6.67
C GLY A 298 -9.52 -0.47 6.62
N MET A 299 -10.34 0.21 7.41
CA MET A 299 -10.43 1.66 7.40
C MET A 299 -9.18 2.29 8.02
N PRO A 300 -8.45 3.17 7.31
CA PRO A 300 -7.40 3.97 7.91
C PRO A 300 -8.01 4.97 8.89
N LEU A 301 -7.52 4.94 10.14
CA LEU A 301 -8.00 5.78 11.24
C LEU A 301 -7.10 6.98 11.48
N CYS A 302 -5.79 6.80 11.39
CA CYS A 302 -4.83 7.91 11.42
C CYS A 302 -3.49 7.47 10.84
N HIS A 303 -2.64 8.43 10.52
CA HIS A 303 -1.25 8.21 10.15
C HIS A 303 -0.34 9.14 10.96
N SER A 304 0.96 8.84 11.06
CA SER A 304 1.93 9.80 11.62
C SER A 304 1.97 11.06 10.74
N ASP A 305 2.36 12.22 11.26
CA ASP A 305 2.24 13.52 10.59
C ASP A 305 2.90 13.52 9.18
N ILE A 306 2.07 13.29 8.15
CA ILE A 306 2.42 13.32 6.73
C ILE A 306 1.99 14.71 6.25
N SER A 307 2.88 15.49 5.65
CA SER A 307 2.45 16.76 5.02
C SER A 307 1.43 16.51 3.91
N ASP A 308 0.53 17.45 3.64
CA ASP A 308 -0.48 17.33 2.55
C ASP A 308 0.12 16.94 1.20
N GLU A 309 1.37 17.35 1.00
CA GLU A 309 2.19 16.97 -0.13
C GLU A 309 2.51 15.47 -0.09
N MET A 310 3.07 14.94 1.01
CA MET A 310 3.39 13.51 1.19
C MET A 310 2.16 12.59 1.09
N PHE A 311 0.97 13.08 1.44
CA PHE A 311 -0.26 12.30 1.39
C PHE A 311 -0.71 12.01 -0.05
N GLN A 312 -0.51 12.94 -0.99
CA GLN A 312 -0.78 12.73 -2.42
C GLN A 312 0.04 11.57 -3.02
N ALA A 313 1.17 11.24 -2.40
CA ALA A 313 2.09 10.22 -2.86
C ALA A 313 1.85 8.82 -2.28
N TRP A 314 1.00 8.70 -1.26
CA TRP A 314 0.56 7.41 -0.71
C TRP A 314 -0.25 6.57 -1.72
N GLY A 315 -0.76 7.23 -2.78
CA GLY A 315 -1.28 6.63 -3.99
C GLY A 315 -0.43 6.89 -5.25
N PHE A 316 0.89 7.06 -5.16
CA PHE A 316 1.78 7.47 -6.28
C PHE A 316 1.44 8.83 -6.92
N SER A 317 2.00 9.90 -6.37
CA SER A 317 2.26 11.16 -7.08
C SER A 317 3.29 12.00 -6.32
N LEU A 318 4.53 11.94 -6.81
CA LEU A 318 5.53 13.01 -6.91
C LEU A 318 5.34 14.31 -6.08
N ILE A 319 6.31 14.62 -5.20
CA ILE A 319 6.46 15.94 -4.55
C ILE A 319 7.90 16.46 -4.74
N PRO A 320 8.11 17.78 -4.94
CA PRO A 320 9.43 18.31 -5.29
C PRO A 320 10.34 18.70 -4.12
N LYS A 321 9.91 18.66 -2.85
CA LYS A 321 10.76 19.16 -1.73
C LYS A 321 10.47 18.42 -0.44
N MET A 322 11.34 17.48 -0.09
CA MET A 322 11.35 16.86 1.23
C MET A 322 12.77 16.88 1.78
N GLY A 323 12.95 17.63 2.86
CA GLY A 323 14.04 17.44 3.80
C GLY A 323 13.47 16.80 5.06
N LYS A 324 14.15 15.75 5.53
CA LYS A 324 14.10 15.10 6.85
C LYS A 324 13.50 13.67 6.90
N THR A 325 14.41 12.78 7.32
CA THR A 325 14.32 11.44 7.92
C THR A 325 13.36 10.41 7.34
N VAL A 326 13.95 9.49 6.57
CA VAL A 326 13.37 8.20 6.18
C VAL A 326 13.34 7.29 7.42
N VAL A 327 12.17 6.77 7.77
CA VAL A 327 12.03 5.68 8.75
C VAL A 327 12.29 4.38 7.99
N GLY A 328 13.05 3.43 8.54
CA GLY A 328 13.27 2.12 7.91
C GLY A 328 11.97 1.29 7.80
N PHE A 329 12.00 0.22 6.99
CA PHE A 329 10.90 -0.75 6.89
C PHE A 329 10.39 -1.18 8.28
N LYS A 330 9.05 -1.17 8.46
CA LYS A 330 8.40 -1.67 9.68
C LYS A 330 9.03 -1.10 10.96
N LYS A 331 9.19 0.21 11.06
CA LYS A 331 9.69 0.90 12.27
C LYS A 331 8.68 1.93 12.77
N ILE A 332 8.25 1.77 14.03
CA ILE A 332 7.33 2.66 14.75
C ILE A 332 8.12 3.27 15.91
N ARG A 333 8.11 4.60 15.99
CA ARG A 333 8.83 5.40 17.00
C ARG A 333 7.85 5.94 18.04
N ASN A 334 8.34 6.38 19.20
CA ASN A 334 7.50 7.07 20.18
C ASN A 334 6.86 8.35 19.62
N GLU A 335 7.54 9.05 18.71
CA GLU A 335 7.00 10.21 18.01
C GLU A 335 5.72 9.87 17.21
N ASP A 336 5.68 8.69 16.59
CA ASP A 336 4.52 8.24 15.81
C ASP A 336 3.31 8.00 16.74
N ILE A 337 3.55 7.43 17.93
CA ILE A 337 2.53 7.24 18.98
C ILE A 337 1.95 8.58 19.46
N ARG A 338 2.80 9.57 19.68
CA ARG A 338 2.37 10.93 20.04
C ARG A 338 1.53 11.56 18.93
N ASN A 339 1.91 11.36 17.67
CA ASN A 339 1.17 11.86 16.52
C ASN A 339 -0.21 11.20 16.38
N PHE A 340 -0.32 9.91 16.70
CA PHE A 340 -1.63 9.24 16.76
C PHE A 340 -2.52 9.86 17.85
N ALA A 341 -1.98 10.11 19.05
CA ALA A 341 -2.73 10.77 20.12
C ALA A 341 -3.18 12.19 19.71
N LYS A 342 -2.28 12.98 19.12
CA LYS A 342 -2.58 14.31 18.60
C LYS A 342 -3.71 14.29 17.56
N SER A 343 -3.72 13.29 16.66
CA SER A 343 -4.75 13.15 15.63
C SER A 343 -6.15 12.95 16.24
N ILE A 344 -6.25 12.26 17.37
CA ILE A 344 -7.52 12.07 18.09
C ILE A 344 -8.06 13.43 18.56
N THR A 345 -7.22 14.25 19.19
CA THR A 345 -7.58 15.59 19.65
C THR A 345 -7.96 16.53 18.49
N GLU A 346 -7.19 16.52 17.40
CA GLU A 346 -7.53 17.29 16.19
C GLU A 346 -8.87 16.86 15.58
N GLY A 347 -9.18 15.57 15.60
CA GLY A 347 -10.47 15.04 15.14
C GLY A 347 -11.64 15.48 16.02
N GLU A 348 -11.46 15.55 17.33
CA GLU A 348 -12.47 16.05 18.28
C GLU A 348 -12.79 17.53 18.06
N GLU A 349 -11.77 18.38 17.88
CA GLU A 349 -11.93 19.81 17.63
C GLU A 349 -12.73 20.06 16.35
N GLN A 350 -12.51 19.24 15.31
CA GLN A 350 -13.28 19.30 14.07
C GLN A 350 -14.74 18.87 14.26
N GLU A 351 -15.00 17.83 15.06
CA GLU A 351 -16.36 17.36 15.36
C GLU A 351 -17.15 18.42 16.14
N MET A 352 -16.55 19.03 17.15
CA MET A 352 -17.17 20.13 17.91
C MET A 352 -17.44 21.36 17.05
N SER A 353 -16.51 21.72 16.16
CA SER A 353 -16.68 22.87 15.24
C SER A 353 -17.83 22.65 14.25
N ARG A 354 -18.13 21.40 13.87
CA ARG A 354 -19.27 21.07 13.02
C ARG A 354 -20.60 21.16 13.77
N MET A 355 -20.64 20.76 15.04
CA MET A 355 -21.86 20.79 15.86
C MET A 355 -22.20 22.19 16.40
N GLY A 356 -21.22 23.08 16.53
CA GLY A 356 -21.43 24.46 17.01
C GLY A 356 -21.74 25.49 15.92
N GLY A 357 -21.88 25.07 14.66
CA GLY A 357 -22.08 25.92 13.49
C GLY A 357 -23.51 25.98 12.94
N ASP A 358 -24.48 25.34 13.62
CA ASP A 358 -25.91 25.34 13.26
C ASP A 358 -26.71 26.42 14.00
#